data_AF-A0ABD7L8K3-F1
#
_entry.id   AF-A0ABD7L8K3-F1
#
_cell.length_a   1.000
_cell.length_b   1.000
_cell.length_c   1.000
_cell.angle_alpha   90.00
_cell.angle_beta   90.00
_cell.angle_gamma   90.00
#
_symmetry.space_group_name_H-M   'P 1'
#
loop_
_entity.id
_entity.type
_entity.pdbx_description
1 polymer ?
#
loop_
_entity_poly.entity_id
_entity_poly.type
_entity_poly.pdbx_seq_one_letter_code
_entity_poly.pdbx_strand_id
1 'polypeptide(L)'
;MLPMDEDGTPGQSGGQCCTRYPREWQPDLRLTVRWKADKKMDGKTLGYWYKAENVRIEPYITDQTSGVWAIFLPGDRVKLVVGNPNARDLAPNAGPPAASDPYVVLGTLDEEWNRLYR
;
A
#
# COMPACT_ATOMS: atom_id res chain seq x y z
N MET A 1 0.48 11.57 -15.65
CA MET A 1 0.31 12.24 -14.34
C MET A 1 -0.62 13.41 -14.57
N LEU A 2 -1.76 13.46 -13.87
CA LEU A 2 -2.58 14.67 -13.89
C LEU A 2 -1.91 15.68 -12.94
N PRO A 3 -1.84 16.97 -13.32
CA PRO A 3 -1.34 18.02 -12.44
C PRO A 3 -2.19 18.12 -11.17
N MET A 4 -1.63 18.67 -10.09
CA MET A 4 -2.43 19.10 -8.93
C MET A 4 -3.35 20.25 -9.36
N ASP A 5 -4.55 20.27 -8.80
CA ASP A 5 -5.49 21.38 -8.96
C ASP A 5 -5.01 22.60 -8.16
N GLU A 6 -5.50 23.79 -8.51
CA GLU A 6 -5.07 25.07 -7.91
C GLU A 6 -5.33 25.16 -6.39
N ASP A 7 -6.21 24.31 -5.86
CA ASP A 7 -6.52 24.18 -4.43
C ASP A 7 -5.58 23.21 -3.68
N GLY A 8 -4.59 22.65 -4.37
CA GLY A 8 -3.61 21.71 -3.82
C GLY A 8 -4.11 20.27 -3.75
N THR A 9 -5.26 19.96 -4.34
CA THR A 9 -5.73 18.57 -4.42
C THR A 9 -5.01 17.80 -5.54
N PRO A 10 -4.60 16.54 -5.31
CA PRO A 10 -3.99 15.72 -6.37
C PRO A 10 -4.95 15.44 -7.52
N GLY A 11 -4.51 15.62 -8.77
CA GLY A 11 -5.30 15.28 -9.96
C GLY A 11 -5.73 13.81 -9.97
N GLN A 12 -7.04 13.57 -9.97
CA GLN A 12 -7.61 12.26 -9.64
C GLN A 12 -7.61 11.25 -10.79
N SER A 13 -6.99 10.10 -10.54
CA SER A 13 -7.27 8.83 -11.21
C SER A 13 -7.46 7.77 -10.11
N GLY A 14 -8.72 7.37 -9.89
CA GLY A 14 -9.11 6.35 -8.90
C GLY A 14 -9.46 6.91 -7.51
N GLY A 15 -10.71 6.70 -7.09
CA GLY A 15 -11.19 6.66 -5.71
C GLY A 15 -10.74 7.78 -4.74
N GLN A 16 -11.68 8.64 -4.37
CA GLN A 16 -11.58 9.68 -3.35
C GLN A 16 -11.10 9.12 -1.98
N CYS A 17 -9.78 9.17 -1.70
CA CYS A 17 -9.25 8.94 -0.36
C CYS A 17 -7.97 9.75 -0.16
N CYS A 18 -8.03 10.79 0.68
CA CYS A 18 -6.85 11.53 1.11
C CYS A 18 -6.14 10.72 2.20
N THR A 19 -5.21 9.85 1.81
CA THR A 19 -4.31 9.20 2.78
C THR A 19 -3.34 10.24 3.32
N ARG A 20 -3.32 10.46 4.63
CA ARG A 20 -2.33 11.32 5.30
C ARG A 20 -1.14 10.48 5.74
N TYR A 21 0.06 10.96 5.47
CA TYR A 21 1.32 10.37 5.92
C TYR A 21 2.27 11.51 6.34
N PRO A 22 3.34 11.21 7.10
CA PRO A 22 4.30 12.24 7.51
C PRO A 22 4.87 13.00 6.31
N ARG A 23 5.15 14.29 6.46
CA ARG A 23 5.81 15.08 5.41
C ARG A 23 7.26 14.64 5.19
N GLU A 24 7.93 14.31 6.29
CA GLU A 24 9.30 13.83 6.30
C GLU A 24 9.30 12.33 6.59
N TRP A 25 10.05 11.60 5.78
CA TRP A 25 10.22 10.16 5.97
C TRP A 25 10.96 9.88 7.28
N GLN A 26 10.53 8.83 7.99
CA GLN A 26 11.12 8.39 9.25
C GLN A 26 11.51 6.91 9.16
N PRO A 27 12.72 6.52 9.58
CA PRO A 27 13.22 5.15 9.45
C PRO A 27 12.42 4.12 10.25
N ASP A 28 11.87 4.54 11.39
CA ASP A 28 11.10 3.66 12.28
C ASP A 28 9.58 3.75 12.06
N LEU A 29 9.12 4.41 10.99
CA LEU A 29 7.71 4.45 10.66
C LEU A 29 7.21 3.03 10.32
N ARG A 30 6.27 2.55 11.13
CA ARG A 30 5.63 1.24 10.98
C ARG A 30 4.12 1.38 10.89
N LEU A 31 3.53 0.64 9.97
CA LEU A 31 2.12 0.68 9.66
C LEU A 31 1.49 -0.70 9.77
N THR A 32 0.19 -0.71 10.01
CA THR A 32 -0.64 -1.90 9.83
C THR A 32 -1.53 -1.69 8.62
N VAL A 33 -1.39 -2.54 7.61
CA VAL A 33 -2.25 -2.55 6.43
C VAL A 33 -3.33 -3.58 6.66
N ARG A 34 -4.60 -3.15 6.52
CA ARG A 34 -5.76 -4.05 6.57
C ARG A 34 -6.52 -3.97 5.26
N TRP A 35 -6.93 -5.13 4.74
CA TRP A 35 -7.71 -5.21 3.52
C TRP A 35 -8.71 -6.36 3.59
N LYS A 36 -9.83 -6.20 2.90
CA LYS A 36 -10.81 -7.27 2.67
C LYS A 36 -10.56 -7.86 1.29
N ALA A 37 -10.38 -9.17 1.20
CA ALA A 37 -10.09 -9.86 -0.05
C ALA A 37 -11.18 -10.87 -0.39
N ASP A 38 -11.63 -10.83 -1.64
CA ASP A 38 -12.54 -11.82 -2.22
C ASP A 38 -11.75 -12.83 -3.04
N LYS A 39 -11.14 -13.81 -2.36
CA LYS A 39 -10.38 -14.87 -3.02
C LYS A 39 -11.28 -15.96 -3.58
N LYS A 40 -12.00 -15.63 -4.65
CA LYS A 40 -12.93 -16.57 -5.32
C LYS A 40 -12.27 -17.90 -5.71
N MET A 41 -10.97 -17.88 -6.02
CA MET A 41 -10.24 -19.05 -6.53
C MET A 41 -9.85 -20.08 -5.46
N ASP A 42 -9.78 -19.71 -4.17
CA ASP A 42 -9.43 -20.67 -3.12
C ASP A 42 -10.65 -21.37 -2.48
N GLY A 43 -11.86 -20.90 -2.82
CA GLY A 43 -13.15 -21.42 -2.34
C GLY A 43 -13.38 -21.32 -0.83
N LYS A 44 -12.44 -20.75 -0.07
CA LYS A 44 -12.42 -20.79 1.40
C LYS A 44 -12.37 -19.41 2.02
N THR A 45 -11.70 -18.46 1.37
CA THR A 45 -11.43 -17.13 1.94
C THR A 45 -12.12 -15.97 1.21
N LEU A 46 -13.36 -16.20 0.75
CA LEU A 46 -14.20 -15.13 0.22
C LEU A 46 -14.56 -14.10 1.32
N GLY A 47 -14.31 -12.82 1.05
CA GLY A 47 -14.59 -11.70 1.94
C GLY A 47 -13.80 -11.68 3.24
N TYR A 48 -12.66 -12.37 3.36
CA TYR A 48 -11.89 -12.37 4.62
C TYR A 48 -11.09 -11.08 4.74
N TRP A 49 -11.01 -10.59 5.97
CA TRP A 49 -10.09 -9.54 6.37
C TRP A 49 -8.70 -10.12 6.55
N TYR A 50 -7.71 -9.39 6.06
CA TYR A 50 -6.30 -9.68 6.20
C TYR A 50 -5.60 -8.48 6.83
N LYS A 51 -4.50 -8.75 7.54
CA LYS A 51 -3.62 -7.72 8.07
C LYS A 51 -2.15 -8.05 7.82
N ALA A 52 -1.37 -7.02 7.56
CA ALA A 52 0.09 -7.05 7.61
C ALA A 52 0.54 -6.00 8.63
N GLU A 53 1.32 -6.42 9.62
CA GLU A 53 1.83 -5.56 10.69
C GLU A 53 3.30 -5.20 10.45
N ASN A 54 3.77 -4.13 11.09
CA ASN A 54 5.15 -3.64 10.97
C ASN A 54 5.58 -3.34 9.52
N VAL A 55 4.63 -2.94 8.66
CA VAL A 55 4.93 -2.55 7.28
C VAL A 55 5.71 -1.26 7.29
N ARG A 56 6.91 -1.28 6.70
CA ARG A 56 7.74 -0.09 6.51
C ARG A 56 7.48 0.51 5.14
N ILE A 57 7.64 1.83 5.03
CA ILE A 57 7.63 2.53 3.75
C ILE A 57 9.08 2.79 3.34
N GLU A 58 9.39 2.57 2.07
CA GLU A 58 10.67 2.99 1.51
C GLU A 58 10.89 4.51 1.63
N PRO A 59 12.15 4.98 1.69
CA PRO A 59 12.44 6.40 1.72
C PRO A 59 11.75 7.15 0.59
N TYR A 60 11.03 8.22 0.95
CA TYR A 60 10.44 9.14 -0.02
C TYR A 60 11.01 10.54 0.14
N ILE A 61 11.02 11.28 -0.97
CA ILE A 61 11.56 12.63 -1.02
C ILE A 61 10.46 13.62 -0.63
N THR A 62 10.72 14.41 0.41
CA THR A 62 9.83 15.50 0.83
C THR A 62 9.54 16.45 -0.33
N ASP A 63 8.28 16.89 -0.41
CA ASP A 63 7.75 17.82 -1.42
C ASP A 63 7.77 17.28 -2.88
N GLN A 64 8.17 16.03 -3.11
CA GLN A 64 8.14 15.36 -4.42
C GLN A 64 7.35 14.04 -4.36
N THR A 65 6.22 14.08 -3.67
CA THR A 65 5.36 12.91 -3.44
C THR A 65 4.05 12.99 -4.22
N SER A 66 3.59 11.88 -4.79
CA SER A 66 2.39 11.82 -5.63
C SER A 66 1.24 10.97 -5.08
N GLY A 67 1.36 10.45 -3.86
CA GLY A 67 0.34 9.62 -3.20
C GLY A 67 0.93 8.39 -2.51
N VAL A 68 0.05 7.53 -2.00
CA VAL A 68 0.41 6.24 -1.39
C VAL A 68 -0.25 5.11 -2.17
N TRP A 69 0.53 4.10 -2.54
CA TRP A 69 0.08 2.90 -3.21
C TRP A 69 0.27 1.69 -2.30
N ALA A 70 -0.76 0.85 -2.23
CA ALA A 70 -0.66 -0.50 -1.68
C ALA A 70 -0.55 -1.49 -2.85
N ILE A 71 0.60 -2.13 -2.98
CA ILE A 71 0.86 -3.16 -3.99
C ILE A 71 0.58 -4.52 -3.36
N PHE A 72 -0.53 -5.14 -3.74
CA PHE A 72 -0.88 -6.50 -3.32
C PHE A 72 -0.22 -7.53 -4.25
N LEU A 73 0.54 -8.44 -3.66
CA LEU A 73 1.37 -9.42 -4.34
C LEU A 73 0.83 -10.84 -4.11
N PRO A 74 1.16 -11.81 -4.99
CA PRO A 74 0.80 -13.21 -4.78
C PRO A 74 1.28 -13.74 -3.43
N GLY A 75 0.45 -14.59 -2.81
CA GLY A 75 0.70 -15.16 -1.50
C GLY A 75 0.45 -14.17 -0.35
N ASP A 76 -0.54 -13.29 -0.50
CA ASP A 76 -0.98 -12.31 0.51
C ASP A 76 0.07 -11.30 0.95
N ARG A 77 1.09 -11.10 0.13
CA ARG A 77 2.15 -10.15 0.41
C ARG A 77 1.71 -8.75 0.02
N VAL A 78 2.21 -7.75 0.73
CA VAL A 78 1.91 -6.34 0.46
C VAL A 78 3.16 -5.49 0.61
N LYS A 79 3.27 -4.48 -0.25
CA LYS A 79 4.24 -3.38 -0.12
C LYS A 79 3.50 -2.05 -0.14
N LEU A 80 3.89 -1.14 0.74
CA LEU A 80 3.45 0.26 0.68
C LEU A 80 4.53 1.11 0.03
N VAL A 81 4.12 1.92 -0.94
CA VAL A 81 5.02 2.83 -1.67
C VAL A 81 4.42 4.22 -1.67
N VAL A 82 5.21 5.20 -1.24
CA VAL A 82 4.89 6.62 -1.48
C VAL A 82 5.46 6.97 -2.84
N GLY A 83 4.60 7.35 -3.78
CA GLY A 83 5.05 7.72 -5.12
C GLY A 83 5.96 8.93 -5.05
N ASN A 84 7.16 8.79 -5.58
CA ASN A 84 8.20 9.82 -5.65
C ASN A 84 9.19 9.44 -6.76
N PRO A 85 10.15 10.31 -7.15
CA PRO A 85 11.11 9.99 -8.22
C PRO A 85 11.94 8.71 -8.03
N ASN A 86 12.13 8.25 -6.79
CA ASN A 86 12.85 7.01 -6.46
C ASN A 86 11.94 5.77 -6.36
N ALA A 87 10.61 5.92 -6.51
CA ALA A 87 9.66 4.81 -6.39
C ALA A 87 9.72 3.88 -7.62
N ARG A 88 10.75 3.02 -7.66
CA ARG A 88 11.04 2.16 -8.82
C ARG A 88 9.90 1.22 -9.17
N ASP A 89 9.18 0.74 -8.16
CA ASP A 89 8.05 -0.20 -8.33
C ASP A 89 6.80 0.45 -8.93
N LEU A 90 6.77 1.79 -9.02
CA LEU A 90 5.69 2.54 -9.67
C LEU A 90 6.09 3.04 -11.07
N ALA A 91 7.31 2.73 -11.54
CA ALA A 91 7.76 3.12 -12.86
C ALA A 91 6.99 2.38 -13.98
N PRO A 92 6.81 2.99 -15.16
CA PRO A 92 6.28 2.29 -16.32
C PRO A 92 7.13 1.06 -16.63
N ASN A 93 6.49 -0.11 -16.75
CA ASN A 93 7.14 -1.42 -16.94
C ASN A 93 7.96 -1.92 -15.74
N ALA A 94 7.70 -1.41 -14.53
CA ALA A 94 8.22 -2.05 -13.32
C ALA A 94 7.74 -3.52 -13.26
N GLY A 95 8.69 -4.43 -13.06
CA GLY A 95 8.39 -5.81 -12.69
C GLY A 95 7.89 -5.89 -11.25
N PRO A 96 7.51 -7.08 -10.75
CA PRO A 96 7.20 -7.24 -9.34
C PRO A 96 8.43 -6.89 -8.48
N PRO A 97 8.22 -6.41 -7.24
CA PRO A 97 9.31 -6.22 -6.29
C PRO A 97 10.16 -7.48 -6.13
N ALA A 98 11.44 -7.30 -5.85
CA ALA A 98 12.35 -8.42 -5.62
C ALA A 98 11.84 -9.33 -4.50
N ALA A 99 12.08 -10.64 -4.61
CA ALA A 99 11.66 -11.60 -3.59
C ALA A 99 12.28 -11.31 -2.21
N SER A 100 13.44 -10.66 -2.18
CA SER A 100 14.18 -10.24 -1.00
C SER A 100 13.90 -8.78 -0.58
N ASP A 101 12.92 -8.11 -1.19
CA ASP A 101 12.59 -6.73 -0.86
C ASP A 101 12.16 -6.60 0.62
N PRO A 102 12.90 -5.82 1.44
CA PRO A 102 12.66 -5.72 2.88
C PRO A 102 11.42 -4.90 3.26
N TYR A 103 10.73 -4.31 2.29
CA TYR A 103 9.47 -3.57 2.43
C TYR A 103 8.25 -4.41 2.03
N VAL A 104 8.47 -5.62 1.50
CA VAL A 104 7.41 -6.59 1.24
C VAL A 104 7.13 -7.38 2.52
N VAL A 105 5.89 -7.37 2.98
CA VAL A 105 5.45 -8.05 4.20
C VAL A 105 4.35 -9.04 3.88
N LEU A 106 4.35 -10.20 4.56
CA LEU A 106 3.29 -11.19 4.47
C LEU A 106 2.05 -10.74 5.24
N GLY A 107 0.91 -10.76 4.56
CA GLY A 107 -0.41 -10.66 5.17
C GLY A 107 -0.86 -11.98 5.78
N THR A 108 -1.60 -11.88 6.87
CA THR A 108 -2.25 -13.00 7.54
C THR A 108 -3.72 -12.69 7.75
N LEU A 109 -4.53 -13.70 8.06
CA LEU A 109 -5.93 -13.47 8.40
C LEU A 109 -6.02 -12.55 9.62
N ASP A 110 -6.83 -11.51 9.53
CA ASP A 110 -7.13 -10.66 10.67
C ASP A 110 -8.26 -11.32 11.48
N GLU A 111 -7.90 -12.18 12.44
CA GLU A 111 -8.88 -12.91 13.26
C GLU A 111 -9.84 -11.96 13.99
N GLU A 112 -9.33 -10.83 14.48
CA GLU A 112 -10.12 -9.82 15.18
C GLU A 112 -11.15 -9.19 14.25
N TRP A 113 -10.73 -8.72 13.08
CA TRP A 113 -11.64 -8.08 12.13
C TRP A 113 -12.59 -9.07 11.47
N ASN A 114 -12.14 -10.30 11.22
CA ASN A 114 -13.03 -11.37 10.77
C ASN A 114 -14.05 -11.78 11.84
N ARG A 115 -13.78 -11.57 13.14
CA ARG A 115 -14.78 -11.78 14.19
C ARG A 115 -15.79 -10.63 14.25
N LEU A 116 -15.34 -9.39 14.03
CA LEU A 116 -16.16 -8.19 14.25
C LEU A 116 -16.95 -7.71 13.03
N TYR A 117 -16.44 -7.92 11.81
CA TYR A 117 -16.89 -7.23 10.60
C TYR A 117 -17.11 -8.16 9.39
N ARG A 118 -17.41 -9.43 9.66
CA ARG A 118 -17.61 -10.46 8.64
C ARG A 118 -19.05 -10.93 8.58
#